data_AF-A0A2X2K1X1-F1
#
_entry.id   AF-A0A2X2K1X1-F1
#
_cell.length_a   1.000
_cell.length_b   1.000
_cell.length_c   1.000
_cell.angle_alpha   90.00
_cell.angle_beta   90.00
_cell.angle_gamma   90.00
#
_symmetry.space_group_name_H-M   'P 1'
#
loop_
_entity.id
_entity.type
_entity.pdbx_description
1 polymer ?
#
loop_
_entity_poly.entity_id
_entity_poly.type
_entity_poly.pdbx_seq_one_letter_code
_entity_poly.pdbx_strand_id
1 'polypeptide(L)'
;MRRYHRAFKDSGLKYNISYASKAFTCLQMVKLVAEEDLQLDVVSEGELYTALEAGFEPSRIHFHGNNKTKHEIRYALENNIGYFVIDSLEEIELIDRYANDTVQVVLRVNPGVEAHTHEFIQTGQEDSKFGLSIQYGLAIKAINKCNNLSILN
;
A
#
# COMPACT_ATOMS: atom_id res chain seq x y z
N MET A 1 -7.57 -9.44 -15.39
CA MET A 1 -6.19 -8.96 -15.52
C MET A 1 -5.94 -8.38 -16.90
N ARG A 2 -5.82 -9.18 -17.97
CA ARG A 2 -5.63 -8.72 -19.38
C ARG A 2 -6.48 -7.53 -19.86
N ARG A 3 -7.76 -7.45 -19.48
CA ARG A 3 -8.63 -6.32 -19.86
C ARG A 3 -8.09 -4.98 -19.34
N TYR A 4 -7.55 -4.95 -18.12
CA TYR A 4 -6.97 -3.75 -17.54
C TYR A 4 -5.66 -3.38 -18.24
N HIS A 5 -4.77 -4.35 -18.52
CA HIS A 5 -3.56 -4.10 -19.31
C HIS A 5 -3.88 -3.48 -20.67
N ARG A 6 -4.89 -3.99 -21.37
CA ARG A 6 -5.32 -3.42 -22.66
C ARG A 6 -5.76 -1.97 -22.50
N ALA A 7 -6.66 -1.70 -21.55
CA ALA A 7 -7.18 -0.35 -21.32
C ALA A 7 -6.08 0.67 -20.96
N PHE A 8 -5.13 0.31 -20.09
CA PHE A 8 -4.03 1.20 -19.71
C PHE A 8 -2.94 1.30 -20.79
N LYS A 9 -2.75 0.27 -21.60
CA LYS A 9 -1.88 0.36 -22.78
C LYS A 9 -2.45 1.33 -23.82
N ASP A 10 -3.77 1.27 -24.06
CA ASP A 10 -4.45 2.12 -25.03
C ASP A 10 -4.49 3.60 -24.61
N SER A 11 -4.36 3.90 -23.31
CA SER A 11 -4.29 5.28 -22.81
C SER A 11 -2.94 5.97 -23.03
N GLY A 12 -1.88 5.20 -23.35
CA GLY A 12 -0.52 5.72 -23.55
C GLY A 12 0.21 6.13 -22.25
N LEU A 13 -0.40 5.88 -21.08
CA LEU A 13 0.23 6.16 -19.79
C LEU A 13 1.23 5.07 -19.41
N LYS A 14 2.26 5.44 -18.65
CA LYS A 14 3.02 4.46 -17.86
C LYS A 14 2.12 3.98 -16.72
N TYR A 15 2.05 2.68 -16.51
CA TYR A 15 1.12 2.10 -15.55
C TYR A 15 1.69 0.83 -14.91
N ASN A 16 1.24 0.58 -13.69
CA ASN A 16 1.31 -0.72 -13.03
C ASN A 16 -0.13 -1.08 -12.60
N ILE A 17 -0.44 -2.37 -12.53
CA ILE A 17 -1.73 -2.85 -12.01
C ILE A 17 -1.42 -3.70 -10.78
N SER A 18 -1.99 -3.33 -9.63
CA SER A 18 -1.87 -4.12 -8.41
C SER A 18 -3.15 -4.91 -8.15
N TYR A 19 -3.02 -6.20 -7.84
CA TYR A 19 -4.14 -7.03 -7.41
C TYR A 19 -4.32 -6.91 -5.89
N ALA A 20 -5.54 -6.62 -5.44
CA ALA A 20 -5.87 -6.60 -4.02
C ALA A 20 -6.09 -8.01 -3.48
N SER A 21 -5.11 -8.54 -2.74
CA SER A 21 -5.13 -9.86 -2.07
C SER A 21 -6.45 -10.14 -1.33
N LYS A 22 -6.95 -9.14 -0.59
CA LYS A 22 -8.18 -9.21 0.21
C LYS A 22 -9.42 -9.62 -0.58
N ALA A 23 -9.42 -9.47 -1.91
CA ALA A 23 -10.51 -9.93 -2.75
C ALA A 23 -10.59 -11.47 -2.78
N PHE A 24 -9.45 -12.13 -2.93
CA PHE A 24 -9.27 -13.58 -2.85
C PHE A 24 -7.78 -13.92 -2.88
N THR A 25 -7.28 -14.63 -1.88
CA THR A 25 -5.86 -15.01 -1.77
C THR A 25 -5.68 -16.50 -1.51
N CYS A 26 -4.94 -17.15 -2.41
CA CYS A 26 -4.39 -18.49 -2.26
C CYS A 26 -3.13 -18.61 -3.13
N LEU A 27 -2.34 -19.67 -2.93
CA LEU A 27 -1.07 -19.84 -3.65
C LEU A 27 -1.23 -19.77 -5.18
N GLN A 28 -2.24 -20.43 -5.74
CA GLN A 28 -2.49 -20.44 -7.18
C GLN A 28 -2.95 -19.07 -7.69
N MET A 29 -3.74 -18.33 -6.91
CA MET A 29 -4.17 -16.99 -7.29
C MET A 29 -2.97 -16.04 -7.33
N VAL A 30 -2.07 -16.10 -6.35
CA VAL A 30 -0.84 -15.29 -6.36
C VAL A 30 0.05 -15.62 -7.56
N LYS A 31 0.22 -16.92 -7.89
CA LYS A 31 0.98 -17.33 -9.08
C LYS A 31 0.37 -16.78 -10.37
N LEU A 32 -0.97 -16.83 -10.48
CA LEU A 32 -1.67 -16.24 -11.62
C LEU A 32 -1.49 -14.71 -11.71
N VAL A 33 -1.49 -14.00 -10.57
CA VAL A 33 -1.20 -12.55 -10.53
C VAL A 33 0.21 -12.28 -11.09
N ALA A 34 1.20 -13.09 -10.71
CA ALA A 34 2.57 -12.95 -11.21
C ALA A 34 2.67 -13.25 -12.71
N GLU A 35 2.06 -14.35 -13.18
CA GLU A 35 2.02 -14.76 -14.59
C GLU A 35 1.37 -13.70 -15.50
N GLU A 36 0.39 -12.97 -14.97
CA GLU A 36 -0.32 -11.91 -15.68
C GLU A 36 0.36 -10.54 -15.57
N ASP A 37 1.55 -10.47 -14.95
CA ASP A 37 2.37 -9.26 -14.79
C ASP A 37 1.71 -8.14 -13.96
N LEU A 38 1.07 -8.52 -12.84
CA LEU A 38 0.52 -7.59 -11.87
C LEU A 38 1.46 -7.42 -10.66
N GLN A 39 1.34 -6.30 -9.97
CA GLN A 39 1.84 -6.13 -8.60
C GLN A 39 0.80 -6.71 -7.61
N LEU A 40 1.16 -6.78 -6.33
CA LEU A 40 0.28 -7.34 -5.31
C LEU A 40 0.15 -6.38 -4.13
N ASP A 41 -1.09 -5.99 -3.83
CA ASP A 41 -1.42 -5.27 -2.61
C ASP A 41 -1.78 -6.29 -1.54
N VAL A 42 -1.08 -6.25 -0.40
CA VAL A 42 -1.37 -7.06 0.80
C VAL A 42 -1.80 -6.15 1.96
N VAL A 43 -2.66 -6.62 2.86
CA VAL A 43 -3.16 -5.87 4.02
C VAL A 43 -2.87 -6.53 5.37
N SER A 44 -2.21 -7.70 5.37
CA SER A 44 -1.82 -8.39 6.60
C SER A 44 -0.60 -9.28 6.39
N GLU A 45 0.02 -9.70 7.49
CA GLU A 45 1.08 -10.72 7.48
C GLU A 45 0.66 -12.00 6.76
N GLY A 46 -0.56 -12.50 6.98
CA GLY A 46 -1.00 -13.77 6.38
C GLY A 46 -1.07 -13.72 4.85
N GLU A 47 -1.45 -12.56 4.30
CA GLU A 47 -1.44 -12.34 2.85
C GLU A 47 -0.02 -12.16 2.31
N LEU A 48 0.84 -11.44 3.03
CA LEU A 48 2.26 -11.32 2.69
C LEU A 48 2.96 -12.69 2.72
N TYR A 49 2.74 -13.47 3.78
CA TYR A 49 3.22 -14.84 3.93
C TYR A 49 2.78 -15.70 2.75
N THR A 50 1.48 -15.68 2.43
CA THR A 50 0.94 -16.44 1.28
C THR A 50 1.59 -16.01 -0.04
N ALA A 51 1.89 -14.72 -0.20
CA ALA A 51 2.55 -14.22 -1.39
C ALA A 51 3.99 -14.72 -1.53
N LEU A 52 4.74 -14.70 -0.43
CA LEU A 52 6.13 -15.17 -0.36
C LEU A 52 6.21 -16.69 -0.59
N GLU A 53 5.31 -17.47 0.04
CA GLU A 53 5.20 -18.92 -0.17
C GLU A 53 4.83 -19.30 -1.61
N ALA A 54 4.08 -18.43 -2.30
CA ALA A 54 3.77 -18.62 -3.72
C ALA A 54 4.96 -18.31 -4.64
N GLY A 55 6.06 -17.76 -4.11
CA GLY A 55 7.25 -17.32 -4.84
C GLY A 55 7.07 -15.98 -5.54
N PHE A 56 6.14 -15.13 -5.07
CA PHE A 56 5.93 -13.80 -5.62
C PHE A 56 7.14 -12.90 -5.33
N GLU A 57 7.54 -12.07 -6.29
CA GLU A 57 8.69 -11.18 -6.12
C GLU A 57 8.39 -10.09 -5.07
N PRO A 58 9.15 -10.01 -3.95
CA PRO A 58 8.82 -9.09 -2.86
C PRO A 58 8.81 -7.61 -3.26
N SER A 59 9.71 -7.22 -4.17
CA SER A 59 9.83 -5.85 -4.71
C SER A 59 8.55 -5.36 -5.42
N ARG A 60 7.63 -6.27 -5.77
CA ARG A 60 6.34 -6.01 -6.43
C ARG A 60 5.16 -6.04 -5.45
N ILE A 61 5.42 -6.15 -4.15
CA ILE A 61 4.41 -6.19 -3.10
C ILE A 61 4.29 -4.81 -2.43
N HIS A 62 3.06 -4.34 -2.27
CA HIS A 62 2.73 -3.14 -1.51
C HIS A 62 1.95 -3.51 -0.26
N PHE A 63 2.45 -3.13 0.92
CA PHE A 63 1.80 -3.44 2.18
C PHE A 63 0.92 -2.28 2.64
N HIS A 64 -0.38 -2.47 2.48
CA HIS A 64 -1.47 -1.62 2.94
C HIS A 64 -1.91 -1.98 4.36
N GLY A 65 -2.82 -1.18 4.93
CA GLY A 65 -3.43 -1.44 6.23
C GLY A 65 -3.25 -0.27 7.18
N ASN A 66 -4.29 0.08 7.93
CA ASN A 66 -4.33 1.26 8.78
C ASN A 66 -3.85 1.03 10.22
N ASN A 67 -3.40 -0.19 10.52
CA ASN A 67 -2.91 -0.56 11.85
C ASN A 67 -1.91 -1.72 11.77
N LYS A 68 -0.86 -1.55 10.98
CA LYS A 68 0.20 -2.56 10.84
C LYS A 68 0.89 -2.74 12.19
N THR A 69 0.95 -3.98 12.65
CA THR A 69 1.61 -4.30 13.92
C THR A 69 3.13 -4.20 13.79
N LYS A 70 3.82 -4.10 14.94
CA LYS A 70 5.29 -4.17 14.98
C LYS A 70 5.82 -5.45 14.34
N HIS A 71 5.10 -6.55 14.50
CA HIS A 71 5.46 -7.84 13.93
C HIS A 71 5.35 -7.81 12.41
N GLU A 72 4.22 -7.33 11.88
CA GLU A 72 3.99 -7.14 10.45
C GLU A 72 5.04 -6.24 9.80
N ILE A 73 5.36 -5.10 10.42
CA ILE A 73 6.37 -4.18 9.89
C ILE A 73 7.74 -4.87 9.80
N ARG A 74 8.17 -5.55 10.86
CA ARG A 74 9.45 -6.27 10.87
C ARG A 74 9.49 -7.38 9.83
N TYR A 75 8.44 -8.18 9.75
CA TYR A 75 8.33 -9.26 8.78
C TYR A 75 8.41 -8.73 7.34
N ALA A 76 7.75 -7.62 7.05
CA ALA A 76 7.81 -6.98 5.74
C ALA A 76 9.19 -6.37 5.42
N LEU A 77 9.85 -5.76 6.40
CA LEU A 77 11.22 -5.26 6.25
C LEU A 77 12.22 -6.39 5.98
N GLU A 78 12.14 -7.48 6.75
CA GLU A 78 12.99 -8.67 6.60
C GLU A 78 12.87 -9.32 5.21
N ASN A 79 11.70 -9.18 4.56
CA ASN A 79 11.43 -9.71 3.23
C ASN A 79 11.62 -8.71 2.09
N ASN A 80 12.09 -7.48 2.36
CA ASN A 80 12.39 -6.47 1.34
C ASN A 80 11.22 -6.20 0.38
N ILE A 81 10.03 -5.96 0.92
CA ILE A 81 8.85 -5.64 0.10
C ILE A 81 9.03 -4.34 -0.69
N GLY A 82 8.26 -4.20 -1.78
CA GLY A 82 8.32 -3.06 -2.68
C GLY A 82 7.99 -1.73 -2.02
N TYR A 83 6.85 -1.62 -1.34
CA TYR A 83 6.44 -0.38 -0.68
C TYR A 83 5.65 -0.63 0.60
N PHE A 84 5.88 0.19 1.63
CA PHE A 84 4.89 0.41 2.69
C PHE A 84 3.92 1.52 2.28
N VAL A 85 2.63 1.23 2.33
CA VAL A 85 1.57 2.23 2.13
C VAL A 85 1.18 2.79 3.48
N ILE A 86 1.74 3.95 3.81
CA ILE A 86 1.60 4.62 5.11
C ILE A 86 0.20 5.17 5.27
N ASP A 87 -0.45 4.80 6.37
CA ASP A 87 -1.81 5.22 6.69
C ASP A 87 -1.86 6.18 7.89
N SER A 88 -0.82 6.19 8.75
CA SER A 88 -0.74 7.07 9.94
C SER A 88 0.67 7.62 10.21
N LEU A 89 0.77 8.64 11.08
CA LEU A 89 2.05 9.23 11.47
C LEU A 89 2.87 8.30 12.38
N GLU A 90 2.19 7.49 13.19
CA GLU A 90 2.78 6.52 14.11
C GLU A 90 3.44 5.38 13.32
N GLU A 91 2.89 5.01 12.17
CA GLU A 91 3.46 4.00 11.30
C GLU A 91 4.86 4.39 10.80
N ILE A 92 5.05 5.66 10.41
CA ILE A 92 6.36 6.21 10.02
C ILE A 92 7.39 6.01 11.15
N GLU A 93 6.98 6.27 12.38
CA GLU A 93 7.80 6.12 13.58
C GLU A 93 8.18 4.66 13.86
N LEU A 94 7.27 3.72 13.57
CA LEU A 94 7.53 2.29 13.74
C LEU A 94 8.46 1.76 12.65
N ILE A 95 8.27 2.15 11.40
CA ILE A 95 9.14 1.74 10.30
C ILE A 95 10.55 2.26 10.54
N ASP A 96 10.71 3.55 10.84
CA ASP A 96 12.01 4.16 11.15
C ASP A 96 12.74 3.45 12.28
N ARG A 97 12.01 3.05 13.33
CA ARG A 97 12.58 2.32 14.47
C ARG A 97 13.14 0.95 14.11
N TYR A 98 12.57 0.26 13.12
CA TYR A 98 12.90 -1.13 12.82
C TYR A 98 13.66 -1.32 11.50
N ALA A 99 13.68 -0.31 10.63
CA ALA A 99 14.42 -0.34 9.38
C ALA A 99 15.93 -0.23 9.62
N ASN A 100 16.72 -1.02 8.90
CA ASN A 100 18.18 -0.92 8.87
C ASN A 100 18.71 -0.34 7.54
N ASP A 101 17.91 -0.48 6.49
CA ASP A 101 18.19 -0.03 5.13
C ASP A 101 17.09 0.90 4.65
N THR A 102 17.34 1.59 3.54
CA THR A 102 16.35 2.46 2.92
C THR A 102 15.06 1.72 2.55
N VAL A 103 13.94 2.22 3.04
CA VAL A 103 12.60 1.70 2.83
C VAL A 103 11.85 2.59 1.86
N GLN A 104 11.22 1.99 0.86
CA GLN A 104 10.33 2.70 -0.05
C GLN A 104 8.95 2.84 0.59
N VAL A 105 8.42 4.06 0.62
CA VAL A 105 7.12 4.35 1.21
C VAL A 105 6.25 5.17 0.26
N VAL A 106 4.94 4.97 0.34
CA VAL A 106 3.96 5.85 -0.29
C VAL A 106 2.93 6.27 0.75
N LEU A 107 2.51 7.53 0.71
CA LEU A 107 1.54 8.06 1.65
C LEU A 107 0.12 7.85 1.10
N ARG A 108 -0.74 7.19 1.88
CA ARG A 108 -2.17 7.17 1.60
C ARG A 108 -2.78 8.47 2.09
N VAL A 109 -3.27 9.30 1.17
CA VAL A 109 -3.87 10.59 1.50
C VAL A 109 -5.39 10.54 1.39
N ASN A 110 -6.08 11.23 2.30
CA ASN A 110 -7.51 11.48 2.22
C ASN A 110 -7.75 12.91 1.71
N PRO A 111 -8.30 13.09 0.50
CA PRO A 111 -8.53 14.41 -0.09
C PRO A 111 -9.74 15.17 0.47
N GLY A 112 -10.58 14.55 1.32
CA GLY A 112 -11.75 15.23 1.89
C GLY A 112 -12.82 15.60 0.85
N VAL A 113 -13.02 14.75 -0.16
CA VAL A 113 -14.02 15.02 -1.20
C VAL A 113 -15.42 14.77 -0.65
N GLU A 114 -16.13 15.84 -0.30
CA GLU A 114 -17.56 15.81 -0.02
C GLU A 114 -18.35 15.61 -1.32
N ALA A 115 -18.81 14.40 -1.58
CA ALA A 115 -19.73 14.15 -2.69
C ALA A 115 -21.18 14.51 -2.27
N HIS A 116 -21.65 15.72 -2.58
CA HIS A 116 -23.05 16.14 -2.34
C HIS A 116 -24.10 15.39 -3.18
N THR A 117 -23.73 14.37 -3.96
CA THR A 117 -24.63 13.76 -4.96
C THR A 117 -25.02 12.31 -4.72
N HIS A 118 -24.34 11.55 -3.84
CA HIS A 118 -24.75 10.17 -3.51
C HIS A 118 -24.36 9.75 -2.09
N GLU A 119 -25.36 9.58 -1.22
CA GLU A 119 -25.25 9.16 0.19
C GLU A 119 -24.50 7.81 0.36
N PHE A 120 -24.47 6.96 -0.68
CA PHE A 120 -23.77 5.67 -0.68
C PHE A 120 -22.29 5.71 -1.10
N ILE A 121 -21.84 6.80 -1.74
CA ILE A 121 -20.41 7.02 -2.11
C ILE A 121 -19.69 7.80 -1.00
N GLN A 122 -20.39 8.11 0.08
CA GLN A 122 -19.95 8.89 1.22
C GLN A 122 -19.04 8.11 2.20
N THR A 123 -18.21 7.19 1.71
CA THR A 123 -17.25 6.43 2.53
C THR A 123 -15.89 7.13 2.68
N GLY A 124 -15.73 8.29 2.04
CA GLY A 124 -14.62 9.22 2.26
C GLY A 124 -14.98 10.37 3.21
N GLN A 125 -15.80 10.12 4.23
CA GLN A 125 -16.06 11.13 5.26
C GLN A 125 -14.74 11.58 5.92
N GLU A 126 -14.73 12.82 6.39
CA GLU A 126 -13.62 13.42 7.13
C GLU A 126 -13.22 12.60 8.38
N ASP A 127 -14.14 11.76 8.90
CA ASP A 127 -13.93 10.78 9.98
C ASP A 127 -13.40 9.40 9.51
N SER A 128 -12.92 9.30 8.26
CA SER A 128 -12.29 8.08 7.75
C SER A 128 -11.08 7.72 8.61
N LYS A 129 -11.11 6.51 9.20
CA LYS A 129 -9.96 5.87 9.86
C LYS A 129 -8.81 5.51 8.91
N PHE A 130 -8.94 5.88 7.63
CA PHE A 130 -8.02 5.55 6.57
C PHE A 130 -7.38 6.80 5.96
N GLY A 131 -6.07 6.77 5.88
CA GLY A 131 -5.24 7.75 5.21
C GLY A 131 -5.06 9.05 5.98
N LEU A 132 -4.09 9.83 5.52
CA LEU A 132 -3.68 11.09 6.10
C LEU A 132 -4.48 12.24 5.45
N SER A 133 -5.28 12.94 6.24
CA SER A 133 -6.07 14.07 5.75
C SER A 133 -5.20 15.19 5.17
N ILE A 134 -5.53 15.61 3.94
CA ILE A 134 -4.94 16.79 3.30
C ILE A 134 -5.44 18.07 3.99
N GLN A 135 -6.75 18.15 4.23
CA GLN A 135 -7.43 19.32 4.82
C GLN A 135 -6.94 19.65 6.24
N TYR A 136 -6.71 18.62 7.06
CA TYR A 136 -6.20 18.78 8.44
C TYR A 136 -4.66 18.83 8.50
N GLY A 137 -3.98 18.86 7.35
CA GLY A 137 -2.52 18.95 7.26
C GLY A 137 -1.77 17.72 7.77
N LEU A 138 -2.43 16.56 7.91
CA LEU A 138 -1.75 15.32 8.27
C LEU A 138 -0.84 14.84 7.13
N ALA A 139 -1.27 15.00 5.88
CA ALA A 139 -0.47 14.65 4.70
C ALA A 139 0.84 15.46 4.66
N ILE A 140 0.79 16.77 4.87
CA ILE A 140 2.00 17.61 4.86
C ILE A 140 2.91 17.30 6.06
N LYS A 141 2.34 16.99 7.24
CA LYS A 141 3.12 16.53 8.39
C LYS A 141 3.86 15.22 8.10
N ALA A 142 3.19 14.27 7.44
CA ALA A 142 3.80 13.00 7.06
C ALA A 142 4.94 13.19 6.06
N ILE A 143 4.75 14.02 5.02
CA ILE A 143 5.81 14.37 4.05
C ILE A 143 7.04 14.94 4.77
N ASN A 144 6.83 15.93 5.65
CA ASN A 144 7.93 16.53 6.40
C ASN A 144 8.64 15.51 7.29
N LYS A 145 7.89 14.57 7.89
CA LYS A 145 8.45 13.53 8.74
C LYS A 145 9.30 12.55 7.92
N CYS A 146 8.81 12.06 6.78
CA CYS A 146 9.60 11.20 5.89
C CYS A 146 10.86 11.92 5.37
N ASN A 147 10.76 13.17 4.93
CA ASN A 147 11.91 13.93 4.43
C ASN A 147 13.00 14.19 5.48
N ASN A 148 12.65 14.19 6.77
CA ASN A 148 13.60 14.33 7.87
C ASN A 148 14.31 13.01 8.22
N LEU A 149 13.85 11.88 7.69
CA LEU A 149 14.39 10.55 7.95
C LEU A 149 15.12 10.07 6.69
N SER A 150 16.44 9.88 6.79
CA SER A 150 17.26 9.44 5.65
C SER A 150 16.95 8.02 5.18
N ILE A 151 16.21 7.25 5.98
CA ILE A 151 15.89 5.85 5.73
C ILE A 151 14.59 5.67 4.95
N LEU A 152 13.78 6.71 4.77
CA LEU A 152 12.51 6.63 4.05
C LEU A 152 12.60 7.39 2.73
N ASN A 153 12.25 6.72 1.64
CA ASN A 153 12.23 7.26 0.28
C ASN A 153 10.83 7.18 -0.34
#